data_AF-A0A814GM62-F1
#
_entry.id   AF-A0A814GM62-F1
#
_cell.length_a   1.000
_cell.length_b   1.000
_cell.length_c   1.000
_cell.angle_alpha   90.00
_cell.angle_beta   90.00
_cell.angle_gamma   90.00
#
_symmetry.space_group_name_H-M   'P 1'
#
loop_
_entity.id
_entity.type
_entity.pdbx_description
1 polymer ?
#
loop_
_entity_poly.entity_id
_entity_poly.type
_entity_poly.pdbx_seq_one_letter_code
_entity_poly.pdbx_strand_id
1 'polypeptide(L)'
;MVNVIKSRTSSKSIQHMPRRLFFLFLILNTVNSTISFGCLPSLSTYALLPFGQKAFYYWSVLLPIAYPLALLLSIYWKHVSNHVIVLQSIFNWLLATFIFIIARQSPCPWLADTIQGALMIITVWFIMSLTSGFLRITIGNRIKSEWEDDKGMFYYGGTVQLGLLLGTIPIYILINVFGVFIDRKPCRAYCFS
;
A
#
# COMPACT_ATOMS: atom_id res chain seq x y z
N MET A 1 43.80 -22.61 -6.29
CA MET A 1 42.51 -22.00 -6.70
C MET A 1 41.46 -22.57 -5.76
N VAL A 2 40.79 -21.87 -4.86
CA VAL A 2 40.32 -20.48 -4.83
C VAL A 2 40.31 -20.06 -3.35
N ASN A 3 41.49 -19.73 -2.82
CA ASN A 3 41.68 -18.91 -1.60
C ASN A 3 41.26 -17.44 -1.85
N VAL A 4 40.27 -17.21 -2.73
CA VAL A 4 39.86 -15.89 -3.26
C VAL A 4 38.44 -15.51 -2.79
N ILE A 5 37.71 -16.40 -2.11
CA ILE A 5 36.39 -16.06 -1.55
C ILE A 5 36.51 -15.34 -0.18
N LYS A 6 37.73 -15.31 0.41
CA LYS A 6 38.00 -14.68 1.72
C LYS A 6 38.34 -13.17 1.65
N SER A 7 38.26 -12.52 0.48
CA SER A 7 38.69 -11.11 0.30
C SER A 7 37.60 -10.14 -0.18
N ARG A 8 36.32 -10.47 -0.01
CA ARG A 8 35.23 -9.49 -0.09
C ARG A 8 34.49 -9.29 1.23
N THR A 9 35.23 -9.28 2.34
CA THR A 9 35.00 -8.29 3.38
C THR A 9 35.34 -6.91 2.80
N SER A 10 34.51 -6.45 1.86
CA SER A 10 34.36 -5.03 1.66
C SER A 10 33.83 -4.54 2.99
N SER A 11 34.73 -3.92 3.75
CA SER A 11 34.44 -2.99 4.83
C SER A 11 33.40 -1.99 4.31
N LYS A 12 32.12 -2.41 4.27
CA LYS A 12 31.02 -1.48 4.44
C LYS A 12 31.23 -1.01 5.86
N SER A 13 31.82 0.18 5.99
CA SER A 13 31.72 0.96 7.21
C SER A 13 30.29 0.77 7.72
N ILE A 14 30.15 0.22 8.92
CA ILE A 14 28.87 0.09 9.61
C ILE A 14 28.37 1.52 9.79
N GLN A 15 27.73 2.07 8.75
CA GLN A 15 27.07 3.36 8.82
C GLN A 15 25.81 3.09 9.62
N HIS A 16 25.97 3.23 10.93
CA HIS A 16 24.86 3.20 11.85
C HIS A 16 23.89 4.31 11.44
N MET A 17 22.72 3.91 10.96
CA MET A 17 21.67 4.87 10.68
C MET A 17 21.32 5.63 11.96
N PRO A 18 21.14 6.96 11.88
CA PRO A 18 20.72 7.72 13.03
C PRO A 18 19.37 7.19 13.51
N ARG A 19 19.24 6.95 14.82
CA ARG A 19 18.02 6.39 15.44
C ARG A 19 16.73 7.09 14.98
N ARG A 20 16.79 8.40 14.75
CA ARG A 20 15.67 9.21 14.22
C ARG A 20 15.17 8.73 12.86
N LEU A 21 16.08 8.38 11.95
CA LEU A 21 15.72 7.91 10.60
C LEU A 21 15.14 6.49 10.66
N PHE A 22 15.64 5.65 11.57
CA PHE A 22 15.08 4.32 11.80
C PHE A 22 13.63 4.41 12.28
N PHE A 23 13.36 5.23 13.30
CA PHE A 23 11.99 5.47 13.76
C PHE A 23 11.12 6.10 12.68
N LEU A 24 11.64 7.02 11.87
CA LEU A 24 10.91 7.59 10.74
C LEU A 24 10.46 6.51 9.75
N PHE A 25 11.35 5.58 9.37
CA PHE A 25 11.02 4.48 8.46
C PHE A 25 10.01 3.51 9.04
N LEU A 26 10.09 3.21 10.35
CA LEU A 26 9.09 2.41 11.05
C LEU A 26 7.71 3.09 11.05
N ILE A 27 7.66 4.40 11.29
CA ILE A 27 6.41 5.18 11.25
C ILE A 27 5.84 5.18 9.83
N LEU A 28 6.65 5.47 8.81
CA LEU A 28 6.21 5.45 7.41
C LEU A 28 5.70 4.07 6.99
N ASN A 29 6.37 2.99 7.40
CA ASN A 29 5.92 1.63 7.13
C ASN A 29 4.60 1.29 7.86
N THR A 30 4.46 1.71 9.12
CA THR A 30 3.23 1.52 9.90
C THR A 30 2.06 2.21 9.20
N VAL A 31 2.22 3.49 8.88
CA VAL A 31 1.20 4.31 8.23
C VAL A 31 0.82 3.74 6.85
N ASN A 32 1.81 3.36 6.03
CA ASN A 32 1.56 2.74 4.73
C ASN A 32 0.80 1.41 4.86
N SER A 33 1.14 0.61 5.88
CA SER A 33 0.49 -0.68 6.16
C SER A 33 -0.94 -0.50 6.68
N THR A 34 -1.17 0.51 7.53
CA THR A 34 -2.52 0.91 7.99
C THR A 34 -3.45 1.19 6.83
N ILE A 35 -2.98 1.93 5.84
CA ILE A 35 -3.80 2.26 4.68
C ILE A 35 -3.98 1.03 3.79
N SER A 36 -2.88 0.37 3.44
CA SER A 36 -2.87 -0.65 2.37
C SER A 36 -3.49 -1.98 2.77
N PHE A 37 -3.30 -2.40 4.03
CA PHE A 37 -3.80 -3.68 4.55
C PHE A 37 -4.97 -3.51 5.50
N GLY A 38 -5.06 -2.38 6.20
CA GLY A 38 -6.14 -2.10 7.14
C GLY A 38 -7.36 -1.49 6.47
N CYS A 39 -7.24 -0.23 6.06
CA CYS A 39 -8.38 0.58 5.61
C CYS A 39 -8.89 0.20 4.22
N LEU A 40 -7.99 0.14 3.24
CA LEU A 40 -8.38 -0.01 1.83
C LEU A 40 -9.15 -1.29 1.55
N PRO A 41 -8.75 -2.49 2.02
CA PRO A 41 -9.50 -3.72 1.75
C PRO A 41 -10.97 -3.64 2.16
N SER A 42 -11.28 -3.04 3.31
CA SER A 42 -12.66 -2.83 3.77
C SER A 42 -13.45 -1.83 2.91
N LEU A 43 -12.77 -0.90 2.24
CA LEU A 43 -13.38 0.10 1.35
C LEU A 43 -13.52 -0.36 -0.10
N SER A 44 -12.86 -1.47 -0.46
CA SER A 44 -12.84 -1.96 -1.85
C SER A 44 -14.24 -2.17 -2.43
N THR A 45 -15.19 -2.69 -1.63
CA THR A 45 -16.56 -2.92 -2.08
C THR A 45 -17.30 -1.61 -2.36
N TYR A 46 -17.22 -0.65 -1.44
CA TYR A 46 -17.83 0.67 -1.58
C TYR A 46 -17.24 1.49 -2.73
N ALA A 47 -15.93 1.36 -2.99
CA ALA A 47 -15.26 2.11 -4.05
C ALA A 47 -15.46 1.49 -5.44
N LEU A 48 -15.56 0.16 -5.58
CA LEU A 48 -15.51 -0.53 -6.87
C LEU A 48 -16.88 -1.00 -7.39
N LEU A 49 -17.78 -1.46 -6.52
CA LEU A 49 -19.12 -1.92 -6.95
C LEU A 49 -19.96 -0.85 -7.68
N PRO A 50 -19.83 0.46 -7.38
CA PRO A 50 -20.50 1.50 -8.15
C PRO A 50 -20.10 1.58 -9.63
N PHE A 51 -18.95 1.00 -10.00
CA PHE A 51 -18.49 0.92 -11.39
C PHE A 51 -18.80 -0.43 -12.06
N GLY A 52 -19.49 -1.33 -11.33
CA GLY A 52 -19.98 -2.60 -11.83
C GLY A 52 -19.19 -3.82 -11.34
N GLN A 53 -19.86 -4.98 -11.35
CA GLN A 53 -19.28 -6.25 -10.88
C GLN A 53 -18.06 -6.69 -11.70
N LYS A 54 -18.07 -6.43 -13.02
CA LYS A 54 -16.93 -6.71 -13.89
C LYS A 54 -15.70 -5.91 -13.48
N ALA A 55 -15.87 -4.64 -13.09
CA ALA A 55 -14.77 -3.79 -12.64
C ALA A 55 -14.13 -4.34 -11.34
N PHE A 56 -14.96 -4.76 -10.38
CA PHE A 56 -14.50 -5.43 -9.17
C PHE A 56 -13.74 -6.73 -9.47
N TYR A 57 -14.25 -7.57 -10.38
CA TYR A 57 -13.58 -8.79 -10.81
C TYR A 57 -12.20 -8.50 -11.43
N TYR A 58 -12.12 -7.59 -12.41
CA TYR A 58 -10.85 -7.24 -13.04
C TYR A 58 -9.85 -6.66 -12.04
N TRP A 59 -10.29 -5.78 -11.14
CA TRP A 59 -9.45 -5.29 -10.04
C TRP A 59 -8.89 -6.44 -9.20
N SER A 60 -9.73 -7.39 -8.77
CA SER A 60 -9.31 -8.48 -7.89
C SER A 60 -8.26 -9.41 -8.52
N VAL A 61 -8.29 -9.54 -9.86
CA VAL A 61 -7.31 -10.34 -10.62
C VAL A 61 -6.03 -9.55 -10.91
N LEU A 62 -6.14 -8.24 -11.14
CA LEU A 62 -4.99 -7.37 -11.44
C LEU A 62 -4.17 -7.01 -10.19
N LEU A 63 -4.82 -6.83 -9.04
CA LEU A 63 -4.16 -6.35 -7.83
C LEU A 63 -2.98 -7.22 -7.37
N PRO A 64 -3.07 -8.56 -7.37
CA PRO A 64 -1.96 -9.43 -6.99
C PRO A 64 -0.73 -9.29 -7.90
N ILE A 65 -0.90 -8.87 -9.16
CA ILE A 65 0.18 -8.67 -10.14
C ILE A 65 1.06 -7.46 -9.75
N ALA A 66 0.51 -6.49 -9.01
CA ALA A 66 1.25 -5.31 -8.58
C ALA A 66 2.43 -5.65 -7.65
N TYR A 67 2.34 -6.70 -6.82
CA TYR A 67 3.41 -7.08 -5.90
C TYR A 67 4.67 -7.63 -6.61
N PRO A 68 4.55 -8.62 -7.53
CA PRO A 68 5.67 -9.04 -8.38
C PRO A 68 6.31 -7.87 -9.14
N LEU A 69 5.50 -6.96 -9.68
CA LEU A 69 6.01 -5.78 -10.39
C LEU A 69 6.80 -4.86 -9.46
N ALA A 70 6.32 -4.65 -8.23
CA ALA A 70 7.04 -3.87 -7.22
C ALA A 70 8.41 -4.49 -6.88
N LEU A 71 8.49 -5.83 -6.81
CA LEU A 71 9.74 -6.55 -6.61
C LEU A 71 10.71 -6.34 -7.79
N LEU A 72 10.23 -6.46 -9.03
CA LEU A 72 11.04 -6.20 -10.23
C LEU A 72 11.58 -4.76 -10.26
N LEU A 73 10.73 -3.78 -9.93
CA LEU A 73 11.14 -2.38 -9.80
C LEU A 73 12.22 -2.21 -8.71
N SER A 74 12.10 -2.91 -7.59
CA SER A 74 13.10 -2.83 -6.51
C SER A 74 14.45 -3.42 -6.90
N ILE A 75 14.49 -4.44 -7.78
CA ILE A 75 15.75 -5.00 -8.26
C ILE A 75 16.49 -4.00 -9.14
N TYR A 76 15.75 -3.25 -9.95
CA TYR A 76 16.30 -2.19 -10.81
C TYR A 76 16.76 -0.98 -9.99
N TRP A 77 15.97 -0.56 -9.00
CA TRP A 77 16.25 0.62 -8.19
C TRP A 77 16.91 0.31 -6.84
N LYS A 78 18.16 -0.18 -6.87
CA LYS A 78 18.89 -0.63 -5.65
C LYS A 78 19.17 0.48 -4.63
N HIS A 79 19.38 1.72 -5.09
CA HIS A 79 19.70 2.85 -4.22
C HIS A 79 18.59 3.90 -4.29
N VAL A 80 17.65 3.81 -3.36
CA VAL A 80 16.60 4.81 -3.18
C VAL A 80 17.03 5.81 -2.10
N SER A 81 16.90 7.10 -2.40
CA SER A 81 17.20 8.18 -1.46
C SER A 81 16.08 8.31 -0.42
N ASN A 82 16.42 8.82 0.78
CA ASN A 82 15.43 9.02 1.85
C ASN A 82 14.30 9.97 1.41
N HIS A 83 14.64 10.96 0.58
CA HIS A 83 13.65 11.89 0.01
C HIS A 83 12.64 11.16 -0.89
N VAL A 84 13.08 10.23 -1.73
CA VAL A 84 12.18 9.47 -2.60
C VAL A 84 11.23 8.60 -1.77
N ILE A 85 11.69 7.99 -0.67
CA ILE A 85 10.84 7.22 0.25
C ILE A 85 9.72 8.09 0.84
N VAL A 86 10.06 9.30 1.29
CA VAL A 86 9.08 10.26 1.85
C VAL A 86 8.10 10.72 0.76
N LEU A 87 8.57 11.08 -0.43
CA LEU A 87 7.72 11.48 -1.54
C LEU A 87 6.76 10.37 -1.98
N GLN A 88 7.24 9.13 -2.06
CA GLN A 88 6.39 7.97 -2.34
C GLN A 88 5.35 7.73 -1.25
N SER A 89 5.69 7.99 0.01
CA SER A 89 4.73 7.88 1.12
C SER A 89 3.61 8.91 0.99
N ILE A 90 3.95 10.17 0.66
CA ILE A 90 2.96 11.23 0.42
C ILE A 90 2.07 10.89 -0.79
N PHE A 91 2.68 10.40 -1.87
CA PHE A 91 1.94 10.00 -3.07
C PHE A 91 0.93 8.87 -2.78
N ASN A 92 1.34 7.85 -2.01
CA ASN A 92 0.43 6.80 -1.54
C ASN A 92 -0.73 7.36 -0.72
N TRP A 93 -0.47 8.34 0.16
CA TRP A 93 -1.53 9.02 0.93
C TRP A 93 -2.54 9.75 0.05
N LEU A 94 -2.07 10.42 -0.99
CA LEU A 94 -2.95 11.12 -1.94
C LEU A 94 -3.86 10.14 -2.69
N LEU A 95 -3.29 9.03 -3.19
CA LEU A 95 -4.07 7.98 -3.87
C LEU A 95 -5.08 7.32 -2.91
N ALA A 96 -4.68 7.07 -1.67
CA ALA A 96 -5.57 6.51 -0.67
C ALA A 96 -6.74 7.46 -0.35
N THR A 97 -6.43 8.75 -0.17
CA THR A 97 -7.46 9.78 0.08
C THR A 97 -8.44 9.86 -1.07
N PHE A 98 -7.96 9.78 -2.31
CA PHE A 98 -8.82 9.70 -3.48
C PHE A 98 -9.78 8.49 -3.41
N ILE A 99 -9.27 7.29 -3.13
CA ILE A 99 -10.11 6.08 -2.99
C ILE A 99 -11.14 6.25 -1.87
N PHE A 100 -10.75 6.84 -0.74
CA PHE A 100 -11.65 7.14 0.37
C PHE A 100 -12.79 8.07 -0.02
N ILE A 101 -12.50 9.12 -0.81
CA ILE A 101 -13.51 10.06 -1.31
C ILE A 101 -14.52 9.32 -2.21
N ILE A 102 -14.03 8.47 -3.12
CA ILE A 102 -14.88 7.65 -3.99
C ILE A 102 -15.78 6.72 -3.17
N ALA A 103 -15.20 6.00 -2.20
CA ALA A 103 -15.95 5.13 -1.31
C ALA A 103 -17.04 5.91 -0.54
N ARG A 104 -16.74 7.13 -0.10
CA ARG A 104 -17.70 7.95 0.65
C ARG A 104 -18.87 8.42 -0.20
N GLN A 105 -18.67 8.62 -1.50
CA GLN A 105 -19.72 8.97 -2.46
C GLN A 105 -20.59 7.78 -2.89
N SER A 106 -20.29 6.56 -2.44
CA SER A 106 -21.18 5.41 -2.63
C SER A 106 -22.58 5.74 -2.09
N PRO A 107 -23.68 5.46 -2.85
CA PRO A 107 -23.78 4.49 -3.95
C PRO A 107 -23.57 5.05 -5.38
N CYS A 108 -23.47 6.37 -5.54
CA CYS A 108 -23.35 7.04 -6.85
C CYS A 108 -22.15 8.00 -6.87
N PRO A 109 -20.91 7.49 -6.89
CA PRO A 109 -19.73 8.31 -7.09
C PRO A 109 -19.76 8.97 -8.47
N TRP A 110 -18.94 10.00 -8.63
CA TRP A 110 -18.72 10.60 -9.95
C TRP A 110 -18.32 9.51 -10.98
N LEU A 111 -18.82 9.61 -12.22
CA LEU A 111 -18.58 8.59 -13.26
C LEU A 111 -19.08 7.16 -12.92
N ALA A 112 -20.00 6.99 -11.96
CA ALA A 112 -20.65 5.70 -11.68
C ALA A 112 -21.24 5.07 -12.96
N ASP A 113 -21.21 3.74 -13.04
CA ASP A 113 -21.68 2.94 -14.18
C ASP A 113 -21.05 3.26 -15.56
N THR A 114 -19.97 4.07 -15.61
CA THR A 114 -19.24 4.33 -16.85
C THR A 114 -17.98 3.45 -16.98
N ILE A 115 -17.65 3.06 -18.21
CA ILE A 115 -16.39 2.32 -18.51
C ILE A 115 -15.17 3.15 -18.12
N GLN A 116 -15.22 4.46 -18.37
CA GLN A 116 -14.13 5.39 -18.02
C GLN A 116 -13.89 5.42 -16.51
N GLY A 117 -14.95 5.50 -15.70
CA GLY A 117 -14.86 5.44 -14.24
C GLY A 117 -14.28 4.13 -13.74
N ALA A 118 -14.72 3.01 -14.32
CA ALA A 118 -14.20 1.68 -14.01
C ALA A 118 -12.69 1.56 -14.28
N LEU A 119 -12.22 1.99 -15.46
CA LEU A 119 -10.79 1.96 -15.80
C LEU A 119 -9.97 2.87 -14.89
N MET A 120 -10.48 4.07 -14.57
CA MET A 120 -9.83 5.01 -13.66
C MET A 120 -9.62 4.41 -12.28
N ILE A 121 -10.68 3.88 -11.65
CA ILE A 121 -10.58 3.35 -10.28
C ILE A 121 -9.67 2.11 -10.21
N ILE A 122 -9.75 1.20 -11.20
CA ILE A 122 -8.88 0.02 -11.28
C ILE A 122 -7.42 0.46 -11.39
N THR A 123 -7.14 1.45 -12.26
CA THR A 123 -5.78 1.95 -12.47
C THR A 123 -5.21 2.62 -11.22
N VAL A 124 -6.01 3.47 -10.55
CA VAL A 124 -5.61 4.12 -9.30
C VAL A 124 -5.27 3.10 -8.22
N TRP A 125 -6.12 2.08 -8.04
CA TRP A 125 -5.88 1.00 -7.09
C TRP A 125 -4.62 0.19 -7.44
N PHE A 126 -4.40 -0.10 -8.71
CA PHE A 126 -3.22 -0.82 -9.16
C PHE A 126 -1.94 -0.03 -8.88
N ILE A 127 -1.90 1.28 -9.21
CA ILE A 127 -0.77 2.17 -8.94
C ILE A 127 -0.54 2.27 -7.43
N MET A 128 -1.60 2.40 -6.63
CA MET A 128 -1.51 2.43 -5.16
C MET A 128 -0.85 1.14 -4.62
N SER A 129 -1.31 -0.04 -5.05
CA SER A 129 -0.72 -1.31 -4.60
C SER A 129 0.72 -1.49 -5.06
N LEU A 130 1.05 -1.07 -6.29
CA LEU A 130 2.41 -1.11 -6.82
C LEU A 130 3.36 -0.22 -6.02
N THR A 131 2.96 1.04 -5.80
CA THR A 131 3.79 2.03 -5.10
C THR A 131 3.92 1.74 -3.60
N SER A 132 2.85 1.29 -2.95
CA SER A 132 2.88 0.80 -1.56
C SER A 132 3.77 -0.43 -1.40
N GLY A 133 3.68 -1.40 -2.32
CA GLY A 133 4.55 -2.57 -2.35
C GLY A 133 6.02 -2.19 -2.50
N PHE A 134 6.33 -1.31 -3.44
CA PHE A 134 7.68 -0.83 -3.69
C PHE A 134 8.26 -0.08 -2.49
N LEU A 135 7.46 0.77 -1.85
CA LEU A 135 7.85 1.52 -0.65
C LEU A 135 8.23 0.57 0.50
N ARG A 136 7.41 -0.46 0.75
CA ARG A 136 7.67 -1.49 1.76
C ARG A 136 8.96 -2.25 1.51
N ILE A 137 9.17 -2.70 0.28
CA ILE A 137 10.40 -3.42 -0.11
C ILE A 137 11.62 -2.51 0.09
N THR A 138 11.52 -1.24 -0.30
CA THR A 138 12.60 -0.26 -0.15
C THR A 138 12.94 0.01 1.31
N ILE A 139 11.94 0.22 2.17
CA ILE A 139 12.13 0.41 3.62
C ILE A 139 12.72 -0.86 4.25
N GLY A 140 12.19 -2.04 3.89
CA GLY A 140 12.72 -3.31 4.35
C GLY A 140 14.19 -3.49 3.98
N ASN A 141 14.55 -3.25 2.71
CA ASN A 141 15.94 -3.35 2.25
C ASN A 141 16.87 -2.36 2.97
N ARG A 142 16.39 -1.14 3.28
CA ARG A 142 17.14 -0.17 4.07
C ARG A 142 17.41 -0.64 5.49
N ILE A 143 16.36 -1.09 6.19
CA ILE A 143 16.49 -1.62 7.55
C ILE A 143 17.41 -2.85 7.56
N LYS A 144 17.28 -3.75 6.56
CA LYS A 144 18.13 -4.94 6.42
C LYS A 144 19.59 -4.61 6.21
N SER A 145 19.88 -3.59 5.42
CA SER A 145 21.26 -3.28 5.03
C SER A 145 22.06 -2.60 6.14
N GLU A 146 21.39 -2.05 7.15
CA GLU A 146 22.04 -1.24 8.19
C GLU A 146 22.01 -1.92 9.56
N TRP A 147 21.06 -2.83 9.79
CA TRP A 147 21.04 -3.72 10.95
C TRP A 147 21.51 -5.11 10.51
N GLU A 148 22.72 -5.49 10.91
CA GLU A 148 23.23 -6.86 10.74
C GLU A 148 22.50 -7.89 11.61
N ASP A 149 21.70 -7.44 12.58
CA ASP A 149 20.99 -8.25 13.56
C ASP A 149 19.50 -8.47 13.16
N ASP A 150 18.97 -9.68 13.37
CA ASP A 150 17.60 -10.09 12.99
C ASP A 150 16.50 -9.21 13.63
N LYS A 151 16.85 -8.49 14.69
CA LYS A 151 15.97 -7.57 15.42
C LYS A 151 15.36 -6.48 14.52
N GLY A 152 16.10 -5.98 13.52
CA GLY A 152 15.59 -4.94 12.63
C GLY A 152 14.37 -5.39 11.81
N MET A 153 14.43 -6.63 11.29
CA MET A 153 13.32 -7.25 10.56
C MET A 153 12.15 -7.61 11.45
N PHE A 154 12.41 -7.99 12.71
CA PHE A 154 11.37 -8.20 13.71
C PHE A 154 10.56 -6.91 13.95
N TYR A 155 11.22 -5.76 14.16
CA TYR A 155 10.51 -4.48 14.30
C TYR A 155 9.76 -4.08 13.03
N TYR A 156 10.37 -4.28 11.85
CA TYR A 156 9.68 -4.04 10.57
C TYR A 156 8.41 -4.88 10.45
N GLY A 157 8.48 -6.19 10.70
CA GLY A 157 7.31 -7.07 10.71
C GLY A 157 6.25 -6.64 11.74
N GLY A 158 6.69 -6.29 12.95
CA GLY A 158 5.82 -5.77 14.01
C GLY A 158 5.05 -4.53 13.58
N THR A 159 5.71 -3.57 12.92
CA THR A 159 5.04 -2.35 12.42
C THR A 159 4.03 -2.61 11.31
N VAL A 160 4.23 -3.64 10.46
CA VAL A 160 3.23 -4.03 9.46
C VAL A 160 1.96 -4.55 10.14
N GLN A 161 2.11 -5.43 11.14
CA GLN A 161 0.99 -6.02 11.86
C GLN A 161 0.26 -4.97 12.71
N LEU A 162 1.00 -4.11 13.41
CA LEU A 162 0.43 -2.96 14.12
C LEU A 162 -0.34 -2.05 13.17
N GLY A 163 0.23 -1.76 11.99
CA GLY A 163 -0.42 -0.95 10.97
C GLY A 163 -1.77 -1.54 10.55
N LEU A 164 -1.81 -2.84 10.22
CA LEU A 164 -3.04 -3.57 9.88
C LEU A 164 -4.11 -3.40 10.96
N LEU A 165 -3.78 -3.68 12.23
CA LEU A 165 -4.72 -3.55 13.35
C LEU A 165 -5.25 -2.11 13.49
N LEU A 166 -4.35 -1.13 13.40
CA LEU A 166 -4.68 0.30 13.48
C LEU A 166 -5.54 0.78 12.32
N GLY A 167 -5.55 0.09 11.18
CA GLY A 167 -6.41 0.45 10.05
C GLY A 167 -7.74 -0.29 10.07
N THR A 168 -7.71 -1.60 10.34
CA THR A 168 -8.91 -2.45 10.32
C THR A 168 -9.88 -2.11 11.44
N ILE A 169 -9.40 -1.86 12.68
CA ILE A 169 -10.31 -1.59 13.80
C ILE A 169 -11.10 -0.28 13.59
N PRO A 170 -10.48 0.87 13.28
CA PRO A 170 -11.22 2.11 13.07
C PRO A 170 -12.13 2.05 11.84
N ILE A 171 -11.67 1.49 10.72
CA ILE A 171 -12.50 1.40 9.52
C ILE A 171 -13.70 0.48 9.73
N TYR A 172 -13.53 -0.61 10.48
CA TYR A 172 -14.61 -1.52 10.84
C TYR A 172 -15.68 -0.82 11.68
N ILE A 173 -15.28 -0.06 12.71
CA ILE A 173 -16.21 0.72 13.53
C ILE A 173 -16.92 1.77 12.66
N LEU A 174 -16.19 2.46 11.79
CA LEU A 174 -16.75 3.48 10.90
C LEU A 174 -17.79 2.92 9.92
N ILE A 175 -17.54 1.73 9.38
CA ILE A 175 -18.45 1.04 8.46
C ILE A 175 -19.64 0.43 9.20
N ASN A 176 -19.40 -0.40 10.23
CA ASN A 176 -20.42 -1.27 10.80
C ASN A 176 -21.22 -0.62 11.95
N VAL A 177 -20.60 0.29 12.72
CA VAL A 177 -21.27 0.94 13.86
C VAL A 177 -21.87 2.27 13.42
N PHE A 178 -21.10 3.09 12.72
CA PHE A 178 -21.55 4.41 12.29
C PHE A 178 -22.31 4.40 10.95
N GLY A 179 -22.21 3.32 10.16
CA GLY A 179 -22.94 3.21 8.89
C GLY A 179 -22.58 4.29 7.88
N VAL A 180 -21.35 4.83 7.92
CA VAL A 180 -20.95 5.99 7.10
C VAL A 180 -20.97 5.68 5.61
N PHE A 181 -20.73 4.41 5.25
CA PHE A 181 -20.67 3.95 3.87
C PHE A 181 -21.92 3.15 3.52
N ILE A 182 -22.52 3.44 2.36
CA ILE A 182 -23.72 2.77 1.88
C ILE A 182 -23.30 1.74 0.82
N ASP A 183 -23.57 0.47 1.08
CA ASP A 183 -23.28 -0.61 0.13
C ASP A 183 -24.22 -0.59 -1.07
N ARG A 184 -23.64 -0.86 -2.24
CA ARG A 184 -24.41 -1.04 -3.47
C ARG A 184 -24.89 -2.49 -3.58
N LYS A 185 -26.19 -2.72 -3.36
CA LYS A 185 -26.78 -4.07 -3.51
C LYS A 185 -26.76 -4.50 -4.98
N PRO A 186 -26.45 -5.77 -5.29
CA PRO A 186 -26.54 -6.30 -6.64
C PRO A 186 -27.99 -6.24 -7.15
N CYS A 187 -28.15 -6.13 -8.47
CA CYS A 187 -29.46 -6.15 -9.15
C CYS A 187 -30.42 -5.00 -8.76
N ARG A 188 -29.90 -3.84 -8.36
CA ARG A 188 -30.69 -2.62 -8.13
C ARG A 188 -30.11 -1.45 -8.91
N ALA A 189 -30.97 -0.74 -9.63
CA ALA A 189 -30.65 0.52 -10.29
C ALA A 189 -30.48 1.63 -9.22
N TYR A 190 -29.35 2.33 -9.23
CA TYR A 190 -29.10 3.47 -8.31
C TYR A 190 -28.94 4.79 -9.06
N CYS A 191 -28.11 4.80 -10.09
CA CYS A 191 -27.63 6.04 -10.73
C CYS A 191 -28.12 6.15 -12.18
N PHE A 192 -29.38 5.76 -12.44
CA PHE A 192 -30.03 6.06 -13.71
C PHE A 192 -30.43 7.54 -13.70
N SER A 193 -29.79 8.33 -14.57
CA SER A 193 -30.43 9.50 -15.16
C SER A 193 -31.28 9.08 -16.35
#